data_AF-A0A957DXW9-F1
#
_entry.id   AF-A0A957DXW9-F1
#
_cell.length_a   1.000
_cell.length_b   1.000
_cell.length_c   1.000
_cell.angle_alpha   90.00
_cell.angle_beta   90.00
_cell.angle_gamma   90.00
#
_symmetry.space_group_name_H-M   'P 1'
#
loop_
_entity.id
_entity.type
_entity.pdbx_description
1 polymer ?
#
loop_
_entity_poly.entity_id
_entity_poly.type
_entity_poly.pdbx_seq_one_letter_code
_entity_poly.pdbx_strand_id
1 'polypeptide(L)'
;MANKRLPIEKILTLLMTSPQTAAELTAVLTPTQLRTAPGEGEWSATQVLAHLRSCAALTGAGRPLERTVQFYAQWLAEHERSHLKQFKQIVKAMRE
;
A
#
# COMPACT_ATOMS: atom_id res chain seq x y z
N MET A 1 -0.93 26.25 0.14
CA MET A 1 -1.55 25.51 -0.98
C MET A 1 -2.81 24.83 -0.46
N ALA A 2 -3.96 25.00 -1.10
CA ALA A 2 -5.20 24.39 -0.64
C ALA A 2 -5.03 22.85 -0.62
N ASN A 3 -5.18 22.23 0.55
CA ASN A 3 -5.07 20.78 0.69
C ASN A 3 -6.34 20.14 0.12
N LYS A 4 -6.39 20.00 -1.20
CA LYS A 4 -7.51 19.41 -1.92
C LYS A 4 -7.47 17.90 -1.65
N ARG A 5 -8.27 17.45 -0.68
CA ARG A 5 -8.41 16.02 -0.39
C ARG A 5 -8.86 15.29 -1.66
N LEU A 6 -8.09 14.29 -2.06
CA LEU A 6 -8.44 13.43 -3.19
C LEU A 6 -9.61 12.52 -2.81
N PRO A 7 -10.54 12.23 -3.73
CA PRO A 7 -11.53 11.16 -3.54
C PRO A 7 -10.85 9.82 -3.25
N ILE A 8 -11.47 8.97 -2.42
CA ILE A 8 -10.90 7.69 -1.99
C ILE A 8 -10.60 6.77 -3.19
N GLU A 9 -11.44 6.79 -4.21
CA GLU A 9 -11.30 6.02 -5.44
C GLU A 9 -10.05 6.44 -6.22
N LYS A 10 -9.75 7.74 -6.22
CA LYS A 10 -8.55 8.29 -6.85
C LYS A 10 -7.30 7.93 -6.06
N ILE A 11 -7.37 7.97 -4.72
CA ILE A 11 -6.28 7.52 -3.84
C ILE A 11 -5.97 6.05 -4.09
N LEU A 12 -7.00 5.19 -4.08
CA LEU A 12 -6.84 3.76 -4.31
C LEU A 12 -6.27 3.46 -5.69
N THR A 13 -6.74 4.15 -6.72
CA THR A 13 -6.21 4.01 -8.08
C THR A 13 -4.71 4.34 -8.12
N LEU A 14 -4.30 5.48 -7.54
CA LEU A 14 -2.90 5.89 -7.50
C LEU A 14 -2.04 4.87 -6.75
N LEU A 15 -2.49 4.40 -5.59
CA LEU A 15 -1.78 3.38 -4.80
C LEU A 15 -1.65 2.04 -5.55
N MET A 16 -2.67 1.64 -6.31
CA MET A 16 -2.65 0.39 -7.05
C MET A 16 -1.78 0.42 -8.31
N THR A 17 -1.62 1.57 -8.97
CA THR A 17 -0.86 1.68 -10.23
C THR A 17 0.60 2.10 -10.03
N SER A 18 0.92 2.74 -8.90
CA SER A 18 2.26 3.29 -8.65
C SER A 18 3.40 2.26 -8.71
N PRO A 19 3.26 1.02 -8.18
CA PRO A 19 4.34 0.03 -8.26
C PRO A 19 4.69 -0.37 -9.70
N GLN A 20 3.69 -0.54 -10.57
CA GLN A 20 3.87 -0.91 -11.97
C GLN A 20 4.54 0.22 -12.73
N THR A 21 4.07 1.46 -12.54
CA THR A 21 4.72 2.64 -13.14
C THR A 21 6.18 2.77 -12.68
N ALA A 22 6.48 2.53 -11.40
CA ALA A 22 7.85 2.56 -10.91
C ALA A 22 8.73 1.48 -11.55
N ALA A 23 8.19 0.27 -11.77
CA ALA A 23 8.90 -0.80 -12.47
C ALA A 23 9.19 -0.43 -13.94
N GLU A 24 8.21 0.10 -14.66
CA GLU A 24 8.37 0.55 -16.06
C GLU A 24 9.44 1.65 -16.18
N LEU A 25 9.39 2.66 -15.30
CA LEU A 25 10.34 3.78 -15.32
C LEU A 25 11.77 3.35 -15.01
N THR A 26 11.94 2.30 -14.20
CA THR A 26 13.26 1.83 -13.77
C THR A 26 13.81 0.67 -14.59
N ALA A 27 12.99 0.04 -15.44
CA ALA A 27 13.37 -1.12 -16.25
C ALA A 27 14.55 -0.86 -17.21
N VAL A 28 14.73 0.38 -17.64
CA VAL A 28 15.80 0.78 -18.56
C VAL A 28 17.14 1.06 -17.88
N LEU A 29 17.19 1.04 -16.54
CA LEU A 29 18.37 1.43 -15.77
C LEU A 29 19.22 0.21 -15.40
N THR A 30 20.53 0.36 -15.51
CA THR A 30 21.48 -0.63 -14.98
C THR A 30 21.51 -0.62 -13.45
N PRO A 31 21.98 -1.69 -12.78
CA PRO A 31 22.12 -1.73 -11.33
C PRO A 31 22.98 -0.59 -10.74
N THR A 32 23.98 -0.12 -11.47
CA THR A 32 24.82 1.02 -11.04
C THR A 32 24.04 2.33 -11.13
N GLN A 33 23.30 2.55 -12.22
CA GLN A 33 22.45 3.74 -12.37
C GLN A 33 21.35 3.78 -11.30
N LEU A 34 20.74 2.64 -10.94
CA LEU A 34 19.73 2.56 -9.88
C LEU A 34 20.23 2.99 -8.49
N ARG A 35 21.55 2.92 -8.24
CA ARG A 35 22.18 3.24 -6.96
C ARG A 35 22.88 4.59 -6.95
N THR A 36 22.95 5.28 -8.08
CA THR A 36 23.62 6.57 -8.22
C THR A 36 22.58 7.68 -8.03
N ALA A 37 22.86 8.64 -7.13
CA ALA A 37 22.03 9.83 -6.99
C ALA A 37 22.20 10.74 -8.23
N PRO A 38 21.12 11.39 -8.74
CA PRO A 38 21.24 12.26 -9.89
C PRO A 38 22.01 13.56 -9.60
N GLY A 39 22.00 14.02 -8.35
CA GLY A 39 22.70 15.21 -7.89
C GLY A 39 23.02 15.19 -6.39
N GLU A 40 23.73 16.23 -5.94
CA GLU A 40 24.08 16.39 -4.52
C GLU A 40 22.82 16.58 -3.67
N GLY A 41 22.71 15.83 -2.58
CA GLY A 41 21.56 15.85 -1.68
C GLY A 41 20.32 15.11 -2.19
N GLU A 42 20.33 14.60 -3.43
CA GLU A 42 19.22 13.83 -3.99
C GLU A 42 19.32 12.33 -3.65
N TRP A 43 18.17 11.65 -3.69
CA TRP A 43 18.11 10.20 -3.48
C TRP A 43 18.25 9.46 -4.81
N SER A 44 19.02 8.37 -4.79
CA SER A 44 19.00 7.38 -5.87
C SER A 44 17.63 6.72 -6.01
N ALA A 45 17.35 6.13 -7.17
CA ALA A 45 16.12 5.36 -7.40
C ALA A 45 15.93 4.25 -6.36
N THR A 46 17.01 3.58 -5.96
CA THR A 46 16.97 2.55 -4.89
C THR A 46 16.52 3.13 -3.54
N GLN A 47 17.02 4.32 -3.16
CA GLN A 47 16.63 4.96 -1.91
C GLN A 47 15.16 5.43 -1.94
N VAL A 48 14.70 5.95 -3.08
CA VAL A 48 13.29 6.30 -3.28
C VAL A 48 12.39 5.05 -3.15
N LEU A 49 12.73 3.94 -3.82
CA LEU A 49 11.96 2.69 -3.71
C LEU A 49 11.96 2.14 -2.27
N ALA A 50 13.09 2.20 -1.57
CA ALA A 50 13.18 1.80 -0.16
C ALA A 50 12.28 2.66 0.74
N HIS A 51 12.23 3.96 0.51
CA HIS A 51 11.33 4.88 1.21
C HIS A 51 9.85 4.59 0.91
N LEU A 52 9.49 4.41 -0.37
CA LEU A 52 8.11 4.09 -0.75
C LEU A 52 7.65 2.76 -0.12
N ARG A 53 8.52 1.74 -0.09
CA ARG A 53 8.27 0.48 0.60
C ARG A 53 8.08 0.68 2.11
N SER A 54 8.86 1.54 2.76
CA SER A 54 8.69 1.80 4.19
C SER A 54 7.40 2.55 4.50
N CYS A 55 6.95 3.46 3.63
CA CYS A 55 5.66 4.12 3.75
C CYS A 55 4.48 3.17 3.52
N ALA A 56 4.62 2.19 2.61
CA ALA A 56 3.61 1.18 2.35
C ALA A 56 3.49 0.14 3.48
N ALA A 57 4.52 -0.03 4.30
CA ALA A 57 4.51 -0.89 5.47
C ALA A 57 3.66 -0.27 6.60
N LEU A 58 2.33 -0.36 6.49
CA LEU A 58 1.44 -0.13 7.62
C LEU A 58 1.66 -1.26 8.65
N THR A 59 2.30 -0.93 9.77
CA THR A 59 2.56 -1.85 10.87
C THR A 59 1.27 -2.32 11.53
N GLY A 60 0.77 -3.49 11.13
CA GLY A 60 -0.10 -4.31 11.97
C GLY A 60 0.75 -5.28 12.79
N ALA A 61 0.98 -4.96 14.07
CA ALA A 61 1.53 -5.86 15.09
C ALA A 61 2.82 -6.65 14.74
N GLY A 62 3.91 -5.93 14.44
CA GLY A 62 5.26 -6.41 14.80
C GLY A 62 5.97 -7.40 13.86
N ARG A 63 5.50 -7.65 12.63
CA ARG A 63 6.33 -8.33 11.60
C ARG A 63 6.19 -7.68 10.22
N PRO A 64 7.29 -7.43 9.49
CA PRO A 64 7.22 -7.04 8.09
C PRO A 64 6.59 -8.19 7.30
N LEU A 65 5.41 -7.96 6.73
CA LEU A 65 4.81 -8.86 5.77
C LEU A 65 4.89 -8.16 4.41
N GLU A 66 5.58 -8.76 3.45
CA GLU A 66 5.42 -8.37 2.04
C GLU A 66 4.03 -8.82 1.60
N ARG A 67 3.05 -7.93 1.78
CA ARG A 67 1.65 -8.20 1.48
C ARG A 67 1.38 -7.75 0.04
N THR A 68 1.26 -8.71 -0.86
CA THR A 68 0.78 -8.47 -2.23
C THR A 68 -0.66 -7.94 -2.20
N VAL A 69 -1.13 -7.35 -3.31
CA VAL A 69 -2.53 -6.90 -3.44
C VAL A 69 -3.51 -8.05 -3.17
N GLN A 70 -3.15 -9.27 -3.54
CA GLN A 70 -3.92 -10.50 -3.26
C GLN A 70 -3.99 -10.78 -1.76
N PHE A 71 -2.90 -10.58 -1.00
CA PHE A 71 -2.94 -10.68 0.45
C PHE A 71 -3.91 -9.66 1.06
N TYR A 72 -3.89 -8.41 0.58
CA TYR A 72 -4.78 -7.36 1.09
C TYR A 72 -6.24 -7.67 0.77
N ALA A 73 -6.54 -8.11 -0.45
CA ALA A 73 -7.88 -8.53 -0.85
C ALA A 73 -8.39 -9.71 -0.02
N GLN A 74 -7.54 -10.71 0.21
CA GLN A 74 -7.85 -11.88 1.06
C GLN A 74 -8.14 -11.45 2.51
N TRP A 75 -7.31 -10.59 3.09
CA TRP A 75 -7.48 -10.09 4.45
C TRP A 75 -8.77 -9.29 4.62
N LEU A 76 -9.09 -8.41 3.67
CA LEU A 76 -10.31 -7.60 3.71
C LEU A 76 -11.56 -8.48 3.65
N ALA A 77 -11.57 -9.50 2.77
CA ALA A 77 -12.66 -10.45 2.65
C ALA A 77 -12.87 -11.28 3.93
N GLU A 78 -11.80 -11.70 4.60
CA GLU A 78 -11.89 -12.43 5.87
C GLU A 78 -12.31 -11.53 7.04
N HIS A 79 -11.83 -10.29 7.09
CA HIS A 79 -12.17 -9.31 8.12
C HIS A 79 -13.65 -8.92 8.06
N GLU A 80 -14.20 -8.68 6.86
CA GLU A 80 -15.63 -8.38 6.68
C GLU A 80 -16.52 -9.53 7.15
N ARG A 81 -16.09 -10.78 6.97
CA ARG A 81 -16.81 -11.97 7.44
C ARG A 81 -16.94 -12.01 8.97
N SER A 82 -15.93 -11.52 9.70
CA SER A 82 -15.98 -11.39 11.16
C SER A 82 -17.04 -10.37 11.59
N HIS A 83 -17.07 -9.20 10.94
CA HIS A 83 -18.08 -8.17 11.20
C HIS A 83 -19.49 -8.65 10.90
N LEU A 84 -19.69 -9.37 9.79
CA LEU A 84 -21.00 -9.96 9.46
C LEU A 84 -21.44 -11.01 10.49
N LYS A 85 -20.51 -11.79 11.05
CA LYS A 85 -20.81 -12.73 12.15
C LYS A 85 -21.22 -11.98 13.42
N GLN A 86 -20.52 -10.90 13.74
CA GLN A 86 -20.84 -10.05 14.89
C GLN A 86 -22.19 -9.34 14.72
N PHE A 87 -22.49 -8.80 13.54
CA PHE A 87 -23.81 -8.24 13.24
C PHE A 87 -24.92 -9.27 13.36
N LYS A 88 -24.72 -10.51 12.86
CA LYS A 88 -25.68 -11.60 13.05
C LYS A 88 -25.94 -11.89 14.54
N GLN A 89 -24.90 -11.87 15.37
CA GLN A 89 -25.06 -12.08 16.80
C GLN A 89 -25.80 -10.93 17.48
N ILE A 90 -25.49 -9.68 17.14
CA ILE A 90 -26.19 -8.50 17.65
C ILE A 90 -27.67 -8.55 17.26
N VAL A 91 -27.99 -8.81 15.98
CA VAL A 91 -29.37 -8.88 15.50
C VAL A 91 -30.15 -10.00 16.20
N LYS A 92 -29.51 -11.15 16.49
CA LYS A 92 -30.13 -12.23 17.27
C LYS A 92 -30.44 -11.77 18.69
N ALA A 93 -29.46 -11.16 19.38
CA ALA A 93 -29.61 -10.71 20.76
C ALA A 93 -30.63 -9.57 20.94
N MET A 94 -30.90 -8.79 19.89
CA MET A 94 -31.91 -7.72 19.92
C MET A 94 -33.33 -8.18 19.55
N ARG A 95 -33.51 -9.46 19.16
CA ARG A 95 -34.80 -10.05 18.76
C ARG A 95 -35.34 -11.07 19.75
N GLU A 96 -34.54 -11.42 20.77
CA GLU A 96 -34.94 -12.21 21.95
C GLU A 96 -35.32 -11.23 23.08
#